data_AF-A0A069SKK4-F1
#
_entry.id   AF-A0A069SKK4-F1
#
_cell.length_a   1.000
_cell.length_b   1.000
_cell.length_c   1.000
_cell.angle_alpha   90.00
_cell.angle_beta   90.00
_cell.angle_gamma   90.00
#
_symmetry.space_group_name_H-M   'P 1'
#
loop_
_entity.id
_entity.type
_entity.pdbx_description
1 polymer ?
#
loop_
_entity_poly.entity_id
_entity_poly.type
_entity_poly.pdbx_seq_one_letter_code
_entity_poly.pdbx_strand_id
1 'polypeptide(L)' 'MKDLLLWNKISRIVMLLAECLDISPVRALDIFYNRENCQFLYNSSFGFYLTSYVYILDDIIRELLTKGY' A
#
# COMPACT_ATOMS: atom_id res chain seq x y z
N MET A 1 13.48 -9.98 -11.86
CA MET A 1 14.17 -9.00 -10.97
C MET A 1 13.25 -7.85 -10.56
N LYS A 2 12.49 -7.24 -11.49
CA LYS A 2 11.49 -6.20 -11.17
C LYS A 2 10.39 -6.69 -10.22
N ASP A 3 9.93 -7.93 -10.37
CA ASP A 3 8.86 -8.47 -9.50
C ASP A 3 9.29 -8.65 -8.06
N LEU A 4 10.53 -9.12 -7.80
CA LEU A 4 11.04 -9.28 -6.43
C LEU A 4 11.15 -7.94 -5.70
N LEU A 5 11.59 -6.90 -6.39
CA LEU A 5 11.65 -5.54 -5.84
C LEU A 5 10.25 -4.98 -5.56
N LEU A 6 9.28 -5.27 -6.45
CA LEU A 6 7.89 -4.89 -6.25
C LEU A 6 7.29 -5.60 -5.03
N TRP A 7 7.51 -6.91 -4.90
CA TRP A 7 7.06 -7.69 -3.75
C TRP A 7 7.67 -7.20 -2.42
N ASN A 8 8.95 -6.86 -2.41
CA ASN A 8 9.61 -6.26 -1.24
C ASN A 8 9.02 -4.88 -0.89
N LYS A 9 8.61 -4.12 -1.90
CA LYS A 9 7.97 -2.82 -1.69
C LYS A 9 6.56 -2.98 -1.11
N ILE A 10 5.77 -3.89 -1.66
CA ILE A 10 4.43 -4.22 -1.17
C ILE A 10 4.50 -4.73 0.28
N SER A 11 5.41 -5.66 0.58
CA SER A 11 5.54 -6.21 1.94
C SER A 11 5.88 -5.11 2.96
N ARG A 12 6.75 -4.17 2.60
CA ARG A 12 7.10 -3.03 3.46
C ARG A 12 5.90 -2.12 3.73
N ILE A 13 5.11 -1.81 2.69
CA ILE A 13 3.92 -0.95 2.82
C ILE A 13 2.87 -1.62 3.70
N VAL A 14 2.62 -2.92 3.49
CA VAL A 14 1.65 -3.71 4.28
C VAL A 14 2.07 -3.76 5.75
N MET A 15 3.35 -3.94 6.04
CA MET A 15 3.84 -3.99 7.41
C MET A 15 3.69 -2.65 8.13
N LEU A 16 4.01 -1.54 7.45
CA LEU A 16 3.78 -0.19 7.98
C LEU A 16 2.30 0.13 8.17
N LEU A 17 1.44 -0.33 7.26
CA LEU A 17 -0.01 -0.19 7.37
C LEU A 17 -0.56 -0.96 8.58
N ALA A 18 -0.05 -2.17 8.81
CA ALA A 18 -0.40 -2.99 9.97
C ALA A 18 0.00 -2.30 11.29
N GLU A 19 1.21 -1.74 11.35
CA GLU A 19 1.68 -0.98 12.52
C GLU A 19 0.86 0.30 12.74
N CYS A 20 0.51 1.03 11.67
CA CYS A 20 -0.21 2.29 11.78
C CYS A 20 -1.67 2.12 12.21
N LEU A 21 -2.33 1.04 11.76
CA LEU A 21 -3.73 0.74 12.07
C LEU A 21 -3.90 -0.18 13.29
N ASP A 22 -2.80 -0.66 13.89
CA ASP A 22 -2.78 -1.66 14.96
C ASP A 22 -3.62 -2.92 14.60
N ILE A 23 -3.37 -3.46 13.40
CA ILE A 23 -4.05 -4.66 12.87
C ILE A 23 -3.04 -5.73 12.47
N SER A 24 -3.53 -6.96 12.27
CA SER A 24 -2.67 -8.04 11.78
C SER A 24 -2.16 -7.74 10.36
N PRO A 25 -0.93 -8.15 10.01
CA PRO A 25 -0.39 -8.00 8.65
C PRO A 25 -1.27 -8.63 7.58
N VAL A 26 -1.97 -9.73 7.90
CA VAL A 26 -2.92 -10.39 7.00
C VAL A 26 -4.12 -9.48 6.71
N ARG A 27 -4.64 -8.77 7.72
CA ARG A 27 -5.74 -7.81 7.56
C ARG A 27 -5.28 -6.55 6.82
N ALA A 28 -4.07 -6.08 7.08
CA ALA A 28 -3.46 -4.98 6.32
C ALA A 28 -3.23 -5.36 4.85
N LEU A 29 -2.83 -6.60 4.57
CA LEU A 29 -2.67 -7.13 3.22
C LEU A 29 -4.01 -7.15 2.48
N ASP A 30 -5.08 -7.60 3.14
CA ASP A 30 -6.43 -7.61 2.57
C ASP A 30 -6.94 -6.19 2.27
N ILE A 31 -6.73 -5.24 3.20
CA ILE A 31 -7.03 -3.82 2.97
C ILE A 31 -6.23 -3.26 1.79
N PHE A 32 -4.94 -3.62 1.70
CA PHE A 32 -4.08 -3.21 0.60
C PHE A 32 -4.58 -3.75 -0.75
N TYR A 33 -4.96 -5.02 -0.85
CA TYR A 33 -5.43 -5.59 -2.13
C TYR A 33 -6.85 -5.15 -2.53
N ASN A 34 -7.74 -4.89 -1.57
CA ASN A 34 -9.13 -4.53 -1.83
C ASN A 34 -9.35 -3.04 -2.18
N ARG A 35 -8.28 -2.25 -2.30
CA ARG A 35 -8.36 -0.80 -2.55
C ARG A 35 -8.06 -0.43 -4.00
N GLU A 36 -8.91 0.42 -4.57
CA GLU A 36 -8.74 1.01 -5.91
C GLU A 36 -7.39 1.72 -6.04
N ASN A 37 -6.93 2.41 -4.99
CA ASN A 37 -5.64 3.12 -5.02
C ASN A 37 -4.42 2.19 -5.09
N CYS A 38 -4.55 0.95 -4.60
CA CYS A 38 -3.46 -0.03 -4.66
C CYS A 38 -3.37 -0.72 -6.02
N GLN A 39 -4.42 -0.66 -6.86
CA GLN A 39 -4.34 -1.11 -8.26
C GLN A 39 -3.33 -0.29 -9.07
N PHE A 40 -3.11 0.98 -8.71
CA PHE A 40 -2.11 1.83 -9.37
C PHE A 40 -0.66 1.41 -9.11
N LEU A 41 -0.37 0.67 -8.03
CA LEU A 41 0.98 0.13 -7.77
C LEU A 41 1.38 -0.98 -8.74
N TYR A 42 0.39 -1.67 -9.30
CA TYR A 42 0.58 -2.68 -10.35
C TYR A 42 0.63 -2.05 -11.75
N ASN A 43 0.23 -0.79 -11.90
CA ASN A 43 0.10 -0.15 -13.20
C ASN A 43 1.33 0.72 -13.54
N SER A 44 2.26 0.07 -14.26
CA SER A 44 3.15 0.55 -15.34
C SER A 44 3.27 2.06 -15.64
N SER A 45 2.14 2.73 -15.75
CA SER A 45 2.03 4.10 -16.26
C SER A 45 2.06 5.19 -15.19
N PHE A 46 1.85 4.87 -13.91
CA PHE A 46 1.64 5.90 -12.87
C PHE A 46 2.92 6.37 -12.14
N GLY A 47 4.10 5.86 -12.51
CA GLY A 47 5.37 6.34 -11.94
C GLY A 47 5.63 5.98 -10.47
N PHE A 48 4.70 5.28 -9.81
CA PHE A 48 4.75 5.00 -8.37
C PHE A 48 5.88 4.07 -7.92
N TYR A 49 6.56 3.37 -8.84
CA TYR A 49 7.78 2.62 -8.51
C TYR A 49 8.86 3.54 -7.94
N LEU A 50 8.89 4.81 -8.36
CA LEU A 50 9.83 5.85 -7.91
C LEU A 50 9.37 6.59 -6.65
N THR A 51 8.10 6.46 -6.28
CA THR A 51 7.52 7.20 -5.14
C THR A 51 7.89 6.53 -3.82
N SER A 52 8.23 7.35 -2.81
CA SER A 52 8.60 6.88 -1.47
C SER A 52 7.46 6.09 -0.81
N TYR A 53 7.82 5.09 0.01
CA TYR A 53 6.88 4.26 0.76
C TYR A 53 5.93 5.09 1.64
N VAL A 54 6.43 6.19 2.20
CA VAL A 54 5.69 7.09 3.09
C VAL A 54 4.51 7.75 2.36
N TYR A 55 4.74 8.23 1.14
CA TYR A 55 3.68 8.88 0.36
C TYR A 55 2.55 7.92 -0.02
N ILE A 56 2.89 6.67 -0.35
CA ILE A 56 1.90 5.63 -0.64
C ILE A 56 1.08 5.32 0.61
N LEU A 57 1.75 5.21 1.76
CA LEU A 57 1.10 4.97 3.04
C LEU A 57 0.16 6.12 3.43
N ASP A 58 0.62 7.37 3.31
CA ASP A 58 -0.18 8.57 3.58
C ASP A 58 -1.42 8.63 2.70
N ASP A 59 -1.32 8.28 1.41
CA ASP A 59 -2.46 8.25 0.50
C ASP A 59 -3.49 7.17 0.91
N ILE A 60 -3.02 5.97 1.27
CA ILE A 60 -3.87 4.87 1.77
C ILE A 60 -4.58 5.27 3.07
N ILE A 61 -3.86 5.88 4.02
CA ILE A 61 -4.42 6.36 5.29
C ILE A 61 -5.44 7.47 5.04
N ARG A 62 -5.12 8.41 4.15
CA ARG A 62 -6.05 9.49 3.80
C ARG A 62 -7.32 8.95 3.16
N GLU A 63 -7.23 7.96 2.28
CA GLU A 63 -8.40 7.28 1.73
C GLU A 63 -9.21 6.57 2.82
N LEU A 64 -8.56 5.87 3.76
CA LEU A 64 -9.21 5.23 4.91
C LEU A 64 -10.00 6.23 5.77
N LEU A 65 -9.39 7.39 6.07
CA LEU A 65 -10.03 8.44 6.86
C LEU A 65 -11.15 9.16 6.10
N THR A 66 -11.02 9.31 4.78
CA THR A 66 -12.00 10.04 3.95
C THR A 66 -13.21 9.19 3.58
N LYS A 67 -13.02 7.89 3.30
CA LYS A 67 -14.10 6.97 2.94
C LYS A 67 -14.83 6.36 4.15
N GLY A 68 -14.34 6.59 5.38
CA GLY A 68 -14.96 6.11 6.61
C GLY A 68 -14.82 4.59 6.77
N TYR A 69 -13.87 4.18 7.62
CA TYR A 69 -13.80 2.83 8.19
C TYR A 69 -14.29 2.84 9.64
#